data_AF-A0A2E6ZFQ3-F1
#
_entry.id   AF-A0A2E6ZFQ3-F1
#
_cell.length_a   1.000
_cell.length_b   1.000
_cell.length_c   1.000
_cell.angle_alpha   90.00
_cell.angle_beta   90.00
_cell.angle_gamma   90.00
#
_symmetry.space_group_name_H-M   'P 1'
#
loop_
_entity.id
_entity.type
_entity.pdbx_description
1 polymer ?
#
loop_
_entity_poly.entity_id
_entity_poly.type
_entity_poly.pdbx_seq_one_letter_code
_entity_poly.pdbx_strand_id
1 'polypeptide(L)'
;MSPLVHGPWSLSFGLSSKRWAGGVAFLEPDLDEGACLRCWDITQEQFMDVAAQENGFDPGEIKIDIDEIIHQGELSIGDTWYSRVVYLGKYCGQPLLTFTSPTPPDPMPPGEPYLSAILNGFVEASPNQKEGHIDRLMRARGVTPTWTRDAIARLVKPET
;
A
#
# COMPACT_ATOMS: atom_id res chain seq x y z
N MET A 1 -17.83 3.59 -3.09
CA MET A 1 -16.61 4.21 -2.53
C MET A 1 -15.64 3.09 -2.19
N SER A 2 -14.36 3.28 -2.48
CA SER A 2 -13.28 2.37 -2.05
C SER A 2 -13.10 2.44 -0.52
N PRO A 3 -13.38 1.36 0.23
CA PRO A 3 -13.32 1.38 1.69
C PRO A 3 -11.89 1.38 2.22
N LEU A 4 -11.74 1.76 3.50
CA LEU A 4 -10.54 1.44 4.27
C LEU A 4 -10.74 0.12 5.02
N VAL A 5 -9.79 -0.79 4.88
CA VAL A 5 -9.72 -2.04 5.63
C VAL A 5 -8.54 -1.96 6.58
N HIS A 6 -8.79 -2.29 7.85
CA HIS A 6 -7.78 -2.36 8.90
C HIS A 6 -7.41 -3.83 9.14
N GLY A 7 -6.13 -4.09 9.37
CA GLY A 7 -5.65 -5.43 9.64
C GLY A 7 -4.36 -5.42 10.47
N PRO A 8 -3.91 -6.60 10.93
CA PRO A 8 -2.71 -6.76 11.73
C PRO A 8 -1.46 -6.69 10.85
N TRP A 9 -1.26 -5.55 10.19
CA TRP A 9 -0.19 -5.32 9.23
C TRP A 9 0.62 -4.09 9.63
N SER A 10 1.82 -3.97 9.08
CA SER A 10 2.65 -2.78 9.20
C SER A 10 2.86 -2.14 7.84
N LEU A 11 2.97 -0.82 7.83
CA LEU A 11 3.32 -0.02 6.67
C LEU A 11 4.76 0.43 6.84
N SER A 12 5.58 0.23 5.82
CA SER A 12 6.94 0.73 5.78
C SER A 12 7.23 1.46 4.46
N PHE A 13 8.20 2.36 4.50
CA PHE A 13 8.71 3.07 3.34
C PHE A 13 10.18 2.75 3.16
N GLY A 14 10.56 2.39 1.94
CA GLY A 14 11.93 2.04 1.61
C GLY A 14 12.23 2.24 0.13
N LEU A 15 13.47 1.90 -0.25
CA LEU A 15 13.99 2.13 -1.60
C LEU A 15 13.91 3.61 -1.99
N SER A 16 14.10 3.94 -3.27
CA SER A 16 14.04 5.33 -3.72
C SER A 16 13.41 5.43 -5.10
N SER A 17 12.34 6.23 -5.19
CA SER A 17 11.64 6.53 -6.43
C SER A 17 11.87 7.98 -6.83
N LYS A 18 12.34 8.19 -8.05
CA LYS A 18 12.47 9.53 -8.65
C LYS A 18 11.10 10.20 -8.82
N ARG A 19 10.07 9.43 -9.17
CA ARG A 19 8.69 9.91 -9.35
C ARG A 19 8.11 10.46 -8.05
N TRP A 20 8.43 9.80 -6.93
CA TRP A 20 7.88 10.10 -5.62
C TRP A 20 8.83 10.90 -4.72
N ALA A 21 10.03 11.23 -5.21
CA ALA A 21 11.06 11.98 -4.51
C ALA A 21 11.41 11.40 -3.11
N GLY A 22 11.40 10.06 -2.98
CA GLY A 22 11.69 9.37 -1.72
C GLY A 22 11.32 7.89 -1.76
N GLY A 23 11.21 7.28 -0.57
CA GLY A 23 10.79 5.89 -0.40
C GLY A 23 9.36 5.63 -0.84
N VAL A 24 9.11 4.40 -1.29
CA VAL A 24 7.79 3.88 -1.69
C VAL A 24 7.24 2.93 -0.63
N ALA A 25 5.91 2.75 -0.62
CA ALA A 25 5.22 2.02 0.43
C ALA A 25 5.31 0.50 0.22
N PHE A 26 5.48 -0.23 1.31
CA PHE A 26 5.39 -1.68 1.39
C PHE A 26 4.49 -2.07 2.56
N LEU A 27 3.69 -3.10 2.36
CA LEU A 27 2.94 -3.74 3.43
C LEU A 27 3.76 -4.90 3.98
N GLU A 28 3.88 -5.00 5.30
CA GLU A 28 4.43 -6.16 6.00
C GLU A 28 3.25 -6.91 6.65
N PRO A 29 2.72 -7.98 6.02
CA PRO A 29 1.51 -8.67 6.47
C PRO A 29 1.70 -9.43 7.79
N ASP A 30 2.95 -9.75 8.12
CA ASP A 30 3.33 -10.61 9.23
C ASP A 30 3.71 -9.82 10.50
N LEU A 31 3.58 -8.49 10.45
CA LEU A 31 3.91 -7.58 11.56
C LEU A 31 2.68 -6.77 11.96
N ASP A 32 2.15 -7.00 13.17
CA ASP A 32 0.96 -6.30 13.66
C ASP A 32 1.30 -4.91 14.23
N GLU A 33 1.12 -3.88 13.40
CA GLU A 33 1.19 -2.48 13.83
C GLU A 33 -0.10 -1.71 13.49
N GLY A 34 -1.17 -2.42 13.12
CA GLY A 34 -2.49 -1.84 12.86
C GLY A 34 -2.55 -0.87 11.66
N ALA A 35 -1.88 -1.20 10.55
CA ALA A 35 -1.98 -0.49 9.29
C ALA A 35 -3.40 -0.59 8.68
N CYS A 36 -3.65 0.24 7.67
CA CYS A 36 -4.86 0.17 6.87
C CYS A 36 -4.56 0.31 5.39
N LEU A 37 -5.47 -0.23 4.58
CA LEU A 37 -5.41 -0.20 3.13
C LEU A 37 -6.68 0.45 2.61
N ARG A 38 -6.56 1.22 1.54
CA ARG A 38 -7.71 1.56 0.70
C ARG A 38 -7.89 0.43 -0.30
N CYS A 39 -9.11 -0.07 -0.44
CA CYS A 39 -9.39 -1.25 -1.27
C CYS A 39 -10.22 -0.86 -2.49
N TRP A 40 -9.85 -1.38 -3.66
CA TRP A 40 -10.61 -1.20 -4.89
C TRP A 40 -11.18 -2.55 -5.33
N ASP A 41 -12.46 -2.55 -5.66
CA ASP A 41 -13.14 -3.70 -6.25
C ASP A 41 -12.92 -3.67 -7.76
N ILE A 42 -12.09 -4.58 -8.26
CA ILE A 42 -11.61 -4.63 -9.64
C ILE A 42 -11.70 -6.05 -10.18
N THR A 43 -11.78 -6.19 -11.50
CA THR A 43 -11.78 -7.51 -12.15
C THR A 43 -10.42 -8.18 -12.02
N GLN A 44 -10.35 -9.50 -12.25
CA GLN A 44 -9.08 -10.22 -12.26
C GLN A 44 -8.12 -9.69 -13.35
N GLU A 45 -8.65 -9.31 -14.51
CA GLU A 45 -7.87 -8.71 -15.60
C GLU A 45 -7.24 -7.39 -15.17
N GLN A 46 -8.03 -6.52 -14.51
CA GLN A 46 -7.52 -5.27 -13.96
C GLN A 46 -6.48 -5.51 -12.86
N PHE A 47 -6.66 -6.53 -12.02
CA PHE A 47 -5.66 -6.91 -11.03
C PHE A 47 -4.34 -7.33 -11.67
N MET A 48 -4.39 -8.12 -12.75
CA MET A 48 -3.19 -8.51 -13.52
C MET A 48 -2.53 -7.30 -14.19
N ASP A 49 -3.31 -6.35 -14.70
CA ASP A 49 -2.79 -5.12 -15.30
C ASP A 49 -2.10 -4.23 -14.26
N VAL A 50 -2.63 -4.15 -13.04
CA VAL A 50 -1.96 -3.47 -11.92
C VAL A 50 -0.68 -4.21 -11.54
N ALA A 51 -0.73 -5.55 -11.44
CA ALA A 51 0.45 -6.37 -11.16
C ALA A 51 1.57 -6.09 -12.17
N ALA A 52 1.23 -6.06 -13.46
CA ALA A 52 2.18 -5.76 -14.53
C ALA A 52 2.81 -4.38 -14.36
N GLN A 53 1.99 -3.34 -14.14
CA GLN A 53 2.47 -1.96 -13.95
C GLN A 53 3.40 -1.81 -12.75
N GLU A 54 3.06 -2.43 -11.61
CA GLU A 54 3.90 -2.39 -10.39
C GLU A 54 5.24 -3.11 -10.57
N ASN A 55 5.32 -4.03 -11.53
CA ASN A 55 6.51 -4.81 -11.86
C ASN A 55 7.23 -4.29 -13.12
N GLY A 56 6.79 -3.16 -13.70
CA GLY A 56 7.44 -2.53 -14.86
C GLY A 56 7.17 -3.21 -16.20
N PHE A 57 6.06 -3.95 -16.30
CA PHE A 57 5.58 -4.61 -17.51
C PHE A 57 4.35 -3.90 -18.11
N ASP A 58 4.04 -4.20 -19.36
CA ASP A 58 2.83 -3.73 -20.03
C ASP A 58 1.58 -4.51 -19.56
N PRO A 59 0.38 -3.88 -19.55
CA PRO A 59 -0.87 -4.57 -19.27
C PRO A 59 -1.05 -5.86 -20.07
N GLY A 60 -1.53 -6.92 -19.41
CA GLY A 60 -1.69 -8.25 -19.99
C GLY A 60 -0.45 -9.15 -20.02
N GLU A 61 0.75 -8.67 -19.68
CA GLU A 61 1.98 -9.48 -19.66
C GLU A 61 2.08 -10.43 -18.46
N ILE A 62 1.44 -10.08 -17.34
CA ILE A 62 1.38 -10.93 -16.14
C ILE A 62 0.11 -11.77 -16.14
N LYS A 63 0.25 -13.06 -15.82
CA LYS A 63 -0.85 -13.99 -15.56
C LYS A 63 -0.70 -14.58 -14.17
N ILE A 64 -1.78 -14.52 -13.40
CA ILE A 64 -1.82 -14.92 -11.99
C ILE A 64 -3.03 -15.81 -11.79
N ASP A 65 -2.84 -16.95 -11.15
CA ASP A 65 -3.95 -17.77 -10.66
C ASP A 65 -4.37 -17.27 -9.27
N ILE A 66 -5.53 -16.61 -9.20
CA ILE A 66 -6.04 -16.07 -7.93
C ILE A 66 -6.47 -17.19 -6.98
N ASP A 67 -6.98 -18.31 -7.48
CA ASP A 67 -7.39 -19.43 -6.63
C ASP A 67 -6.15 -20.07 -5.98
N GLU A 68 -5.04 -20.15 -6.70
CA GLU A 68 -3.76 -20.58 -6.15
C GLU A 68 -3.26 -19.64 -5.03
N ILE A 69 -3.32 -18.31 -5.23
CA ILE A 69 -2.97 -17.35 -4.16
C ILE A 69 -3.85 -17.54 -2.93
N ILE A 70 -5.16 -17.69 -3.12
CA ILE A 70 -6.10 -17.91 -2.00
C ILE A 70 -5.76 -19.21 -1.26
N HIS A 71 -5.35 -20.26 -1.98
CA HIS A 71 -4.99 -21.55 -1.40
C HIS A 71 -3.66 -21.52 -0.65
N GLN A 72 -2.62 -20.90 -1.23
CA GLN A 72 -1.27 -20.84 -0.67
C GLN A 72 -1.08 -19.68 0.32
N GLY A 73 -1.96 -18.68 0.30
CA GLY A 73 -1.85 -17.43 1.06
C GLY A 73 -1.01 -16.36 0.37
N GLU A 74 -0.04 -16.74 -0.46
CA GLU A 74 0.79 -15.83 -1.23
C GLU A 74 1.45 -16.52 -2.44
N LEU A 75 1.92 -15.73 -3.40
CA LEU A 75 2.75 -16.18 -4.51
C LEU A 75 3.81 -15.12 -4.87
N SER A 76 4.92 -15.57 -5.44
CA SER A 76 5.88 -14.68 -6.11
C SER A 76 5.63 -14.70 -7.62
N ILE A 77 5.51 -13.51 -8.22
CA ILE A 77 5.23 -13.31 -9.65
C ILE A 77 6.46 -12.79 -10.43
N GLY A 78 7.65 -12.81 -9.82
CA GLY A 78 8.91 -12.38 -10.43
C GLY A 78 9.95 -11.89 -9.41
N ASP A 79 10.92 -11.12 -9.88
CA ASP A 79 12.08 -10.67 -9.07
C ASP A 79 12.11 -9.14 -8.80
N THR A 80 10.98 -8.45 -8.98
CA THR A 80 10.88 -7.00 -8.78
C THR A 80 10.57 -6.61 -7.32
N TRP A 81 10.53 -5.32 -7.03
CA TRP A 81 10.20 -4.79 -5.69
C TRP A 81 8.78 -5.13 -5.23
N TYR A 82 7.85 -5.38 -6.15
CA TYR A 82 6.44 -5.67 -5.86
C TYR A 82 6.03 -7.06 -6.37
N SER A 83 6.96 -8.00 -6.38
CA SER A 83 6.72 -9.33 -6.92
C SER A 83 6.06 -10.31 -5.95
N ARG A 84 5.83 -9.93 -4.68
CA ARG A 84 5.08 -10.77 -3.72
C ARG A 84 3.61 -10.35 -3.73
N VAL A 85 2.74 -11.29 -4.08
CA VAL A 85 1.28 -11.13 -4.02
C VAL A 85 0.75 -11.86 -2.79
N VAL A 86 -0.02 -11.18 -1.95
CA VAL A 86 -0.47 -11.74 -0.66
C VAL A 86 -1.99 -11.69 -0.56
N TYR A 87 -2.59 -12.78 -0.10
CA TYR A 87 -3.98 -12.87 0.31
C TYR A 87 -4.14 -12.49 1.78
N LEU A 88 -4.81 -11.36 2.01
CA LEU A 88 -5.03 -10.76 3.32
C LEU A 88 -6.34 -11.22 3.98
N GLY A 89 -7.01 -12.23 3.41
CA GLY A 89 -8.32 -12.70 3.83
C GLY A 89 -9.44 -12.14 2.96
N LYS A 90 -10.65 -12.05 3.53
CA LYS A 90 -11.84 -11.60 2.79
C LYS A 90 -12.38 -10.29 3.31
N TYR A 91 -12.82 -9.44 2.39
CA TYR A 91 -13.62 -8.27 2.68
C TYR A 91 -14.97 -8.41 1.98
N CYS A 92 -16.08 -8.39 2.74
CA CYS A 92 -17.43 -8.61 2.22
C CYS A 92 -17.57 -9.87 1.33
N GLY A 93 -16.86 -10.95 1.68
CA GLY A 93 -16.89 -12.22 0.94
C GLY A 93 -15.97 -12.29 -0.27
N GLN A 94 -15.39 -11.16 -0.72
CA GLN A 94 -14.42 -11.09 -1.82
C GLN A 94 -12.98 -11.22 -1.30
N PRO A 95 -12.05 -11.80 -2.08
CA PRO A 95 -10.65 -11.88 -1.68
C PRO A 95 -10.01 -10.50 -1.63
N LEU A 96 -9.24 -10.23 -0.57
CA LEU A 96 -8.43 -9.03 -0.43
C LEU A 96 -6.98 -9.40 -0.76
N LEU A 97 -6.46 -8.84 -1.85
CA LEU A 97 -5.11 -9.08 -2.34
C LEU A 97 -4.28 -7.79 -2.30
N THR A 98 -2.96 -7.93 -2.17
CA THR A 98 -2.02 -6.80 -2.28
C THR A 98 -0.71 -7.24 -2.94
N PHE A 99 0.06 -6.24 -3.40
CA PHE A 99 1.42 -6.41 -3.89
C PHE A 99 2.38 -5.79 -2.88
N THR A 100 3.44 -6.50 -2.54
CA THR A 100 4.49 -6.00 -1.64
C THR A 100 5.83 -6.61 -2.00
N SER A 101 6.87 -6.27 -1.24
CA SER A 101 8.20 -6.83 -1.44
C SER A 101 8.33 -8.22 -0.83
N PRO A 102 9.02 -9.17 -1.49
CA PRO A 102 9.40 -10.44 -0.89
C PRO A 102 10.36 -10.27 0.30
N THR A 103 11.09 -9.15 0.34
CA THR A 103 11.99 -8.81 1.47
C THR A 103 11.80 -7.34 1.84
N PRO A 104 11.43 -7.02 3.09
CA PRO A 104 11.29 -5.63 3.52
C PRO A 104 12.59 -4.85 3.28
N PRO A 105 12.56 -3.75 2.52
CA PRO A 105 13.75 -2.96 2.27
C PRO A 105 14.17 -2.16 3.52
N ASP A 106 15.41 -1.67 3.50
CA ASP A 106 15.86 -0.71 4.50
C ASP A 106 14.99 0.56 4.47
N PRO A 107 14.64 1.13 5.64
CA PRO A 107 13.77 2.30 5.70
C PRO A 107 14.35 3.52 4.99
N MET A 108 13.52 4.15 4.15
CA MET A 108 13.82 5.41 3.46
C MET A 108 12.60 6.33 3.52
N PRO A 109 12.72 7.60 3.94
CA PRO A 109 11.57 8.49 4.04
C PRO A 109 10.88 8.71 2.70
N PRO A 110 9.53 8.68 2.67
CA PRO A 110 8.77 9.03 1.48
C PRO A 110 8.95 10.52 1.16
N GLY A 111 8.81 10.87 -0.11
CA GLY A 111 8.74 12.28 -0.51
C GLY A 111 7.36 12.88 -0.21
N GLU A 112 7.33 14.20 -0.11
CA GLU A 112 6.10 14.98 0.11
C GLU A 112 4.94 14.61 -0.83
N PRO A 113 5.13 14.53 -2.17
CA PRO A 113 4.01 14.27 -3.07
C PRO A 113 3.37 12.89 -2.84
N TYR A 114 4.17 11.90 -2.42
CA TYR A 114 3.68 10.56 -2.18
C TYR A 114 2.93 10.45 -0.84
N LEU A 115 3.49 11.03 0.21
CA LEU A 115 2.84 11.07 1.52
C LEU A 115 1.53 11.87 1.47
N SER A 116 1.50 12.96 0.70
CA SER A 116 0.27 13.71 0.42
C SER A 116 -0.76 12.83 -0.33
N ALA A 117 -0.35 12.09 -1.36
CA ALA A 117 -1.27 11.21 -2.10
C ALA A 117 -1.90 10.14 -1.19
N ILE A 118 -1.11 9.48 -0.34
CA ILE A 118 -1.59 8.48 0.61
C ILE A 118 -2.57 9.10 1.62
N LEU A 119 -2.16 10.20 2.27
CA LEU A 119 -2.98 10.84 3.30
C LEU A 119 -4.32 11.33 2.74
N ASN A 120 -4.32 11.98 1.58
CA ASN A 120 -5.56 12.42 0.94
C ASN A 120 -6.43 11.23 0.52
N GLY A 121 -5.82 10.13 0.06
CA GLY A 121 -6.53 8.89 -0.23
C GLY A 121 -7.24 8.30 1.00
N PHE A 122 -6.63 8.38 2.18
CA PHE A 122 -7.25 7.95 3.44
C PHE A 122 -8.33 8.91 3.93
N VAL A 123 -8.10 10.22 3.85
CA VAL A 123 -9.09 11.24 4.22
C VAL A 123 -10.32 11.14 3.32
N GLU A 124 -10.16 10.97 2.00
CA GLU A 124 -11.30 10.80 1.08
C GLU A 124 -12.16 9.57 1.44
N ALA A 125 -11.53 8.45 1.80
CA ALA A 125 -12.22 7.22 2.16
C ALA A 125 -12.83 7.24 3.58
N SER A 126 -12.26 8.03 4.50
CA SER A 126 -12.76 8.20 5.87
C SER A 126 -12.40 9.61 6.41
N PRO A 127 -13.22 10.63 6.08
CA PRO A 127 -12.90 12.04 6.39
C PRO A 127 -12.81 12.33 7.88
N ASN A 128 -13.65 11.66 8.68
CA ASN A 128 -13.75 11.86 10.13
C ASN A 128 -12.61 11.19 10.92
N GLN A 129 -11.58 10.66 10.26
CA GLN A 129 -10.47 9.92 10.88
C GLN A 129 -9.09 10.53 10.55
N LYS A 130 -9.02 11.79 10.10
CA LYS A 130 -7.77 12.48 9.75
C LYS A 130 -6.65 12.28 10.76
N GLU A 131 -6.91 12.54 12.05
CA GLU A 131 -5.89 12.39 13.11
C GLU A 131 -5.39 10.95 13.23
N GLY A 132 -6.29 9.97 13.12
CA GLY A 132 -5.92 8.55 13.14
C GLY A 132 -5.12 8.12 11.90
N HIS A 133 -5.34 8.74 10.74
CA HIS A 133 -4.54 8.50 9.53
C HIS A 133 -3.12 9.04 9.71
N ILE A 134 -2.98 10.23 10.29
CA ILE A 134 -1.68 10.82 10.62
C ILE A 134 -0.95 9.92 11.62
N ASP A 135 -1.61 9.43 12.68
CA ASP A 135 -0.99 8.53 13.66
C ASP A 135 -0.56 7.18 13.06
N ARG A 136 -1.26 6.68 12.05
CA ARG A 136 -0.80 5.50 11.30
C ARG A 136 0.45 5.78 10.49
N LEU A 137 0.49 6.89 9.75
CA LEU A 137 1.68 7.28 8.99
C LEU A 137 2.87 7.56 9.90
N MET A 138 2.67 8.18 11.06
CA MET A 138 3.75 8.44 12.02
C MET A 138 4.36 7.15 12.61
N ARG A 139 3.62 6.05 12.63
CA ARG A 139 4.13 4.73 13.06
C ARG A 139 4.86 3.98 11.95
N ALA A 140 4.61 4.33 10.69
CA ALA A 140 5.20 3.63 9.56
C ALA A 140 6.73 3.81 9.52
N ARG A 141 7.46 2.70 9.39
CA ARG A 141 8.93 2.71 9.30
C ARG A 141 9.37 3.56 8.10
N GLY A 142 10.38 4.41 8.31
CA GLY A 142 10.88 5.35 7.30
C GLY A 142 10.28 6.75 7.41
N VAL A 143 9.12 6.95 8.05
CA VAL A 143 8.51 8.29 8.17
C VAL A 143 9.29 9.16 9.18
N THR A 144 9.53 8.65 10.39
CA THR A 144 10.33 9.34 11.41
C THR A 144 11.83 9.06 11.22
N PRO A 145 12.73 10.01 11.54
CA PRO A 145 12.46 11.34 12.11
C PRO A 145 12.24 12.44 11.06
N THR A 146 12.31 12.12 9.76
CA THR A 146 12.27 13.11 8.67
C THR A 146 10.94 13.86 8.61
N TRP A 147 9.83 13.16 8.78
CA TRP A 147 8.50 13.75 8.81
C TRP A 147 8.02 13.93 10.25
N THR A 148 7.49 15.12 10.52
CA THR A 148 6.80 15.43 11.78
C THR A 148 5.29 15.37 11.60
N ARG A 149 4.58 15.15 12.71
CA ARG A 149 3.11 15.13 12.74
C ARG A 149 2.50 16.39 12.09
N ASP A 150 3.04 17.56 12.44
CA ASP A 150 2.60 18.85 11.90
C ASP A 150 2.89 19.00 10.40
N ALA A 151 4.03 18.48 9.93
CA ALA A 151 4.35 18.49 8.50
C ALA A 151 3.36 17.62 7.72
N ILE A 152 3.04 16.41 8.20
CA ILE A 152 2.05 15.52 7.58
C ILE A 152 0.65 16.15 7.60
N ALA A 153 0.25 16.77 8.72
CA ALA A 153 -1.07 17.39 8.86
C ALA A 153 -1.34 18.51 7.83
N ARG A 154 -0.28 19.16 7.34
CA ARG A 154 -0.32 20.21 6.30
C ARG A 154 -0.44 19.67 4.87
N LEU A 155 -0.30 18.36 4.65
CA LEU A 155 -0.38 17.73 3.32
C LEU A 155 -1.81 17.44 2.84
N VAL A 156 -2.81 17.61 3.72
CA VAL A 156 -4.23 17.46 3.36
C VAL A 156 -4.65 18.63 2.48
N LYS A 157 -5.17 18.32 1.29
CA LYS A 157 -5.67 19.34 0.37
C LYS A 157 -7.00 19.89 0.90
N PRO A 158 -7.30 21.18 0.69
CA PRO A 158 -8.63 21.72 0.98
C PRO A 158 -9.68 20.99 0.13
N GLU A 159 -10.87 20.79 0.70
CA GLU A 159 -12.02 20.24 -0.03
C GLU A 159 -12.33 21.17 -1.22
N THR A 160 -12.34 20.61 -2.43
CA THR A 160 -12.75 21.29 -3.67
C THR A 160 -14.22 21.09 -3.94
#